data_AF-A0A7C6HW28-F1
#
_entry.id   AF-A0A7C6HW28-F1
#
_cell.length_a   1.000
_cell.length_b   1.000
_cell.length_c   1.000
_cell.angle_alpha   90.00
_cell.angle_beta   90.00
_cell.angle_gamma   90.00
#
_symmetry.space_group_name_H-M   'P 1'
#
loop_
_entity.id
_entity.type
_entity.pdbx_description
1 polymer ?
#
loop_
_entity_poly.entity_id
_entity_poly.type
_entity_poly.pdbx_seq_one_letter_code
_entity_poly.pdbx_strand_id
1 'polypeptide(L)'
;MRRLYNVNPRDFIELNTYILVKHENNNKKFLFEIPNGLEVIYGDDVLCDTIKGETRGSAVSYPFDLDDNALHQLRDLLGFYWPVKKIIAKLEMPKKEIDEDLPF
;
A
#
# COMPACT_ATOMS: atom_id res chain seq x y z
N MET A 1 -6.54 12.36 -4.88
CA MET A 1 -6.61 13.37 -5.96
C MET A 1 -6.11 12.66 -7.21
N ARG A 2 -6.99 12.35 -8.17
CA ARG A 2 -6.62 11.57 -9.38
C ARG A 2 -5.60 12.34 -10.21
N ARG A 3 -4.42 11.76 -10.48
CA ARG A 3 -3.42 12.35 -11.38
C ARG A 3 -3.59 11.76 -12.77
N LEU A 4 -4.05 12.59 -13.70
CA LEU A 4 -4.16 12.23 -15.12
C LEU A 4 -2.92 12.75 -15.85
N TYR A 5 -2.24 11.87 -16.59
CA TYR A 5 -1.07 12.24 -17.39
C TYR A 5 -1.48 12.33 -18.85
N ASN A 6 -1.15 13.44 -19.52
CA ASN A 6 -1.51 13.70 -20.92
C ASN A 6 -0.39 13.19 -21.83
N VAL A 7 -0.59 12.04 -22.46
CA VAL A 7 0.40 11.42 -23.37
C VAL A 7 -0.01 11.59 -24.85
N ASN A 8 -1.23 12.04 -25.11
CA ASN A 8 -1.76 12.52 -26.39
C ASN A 8 -3.17 13.08 -26.15
N PRO A 9 -3.69 14.04 -26.94
CA PRO A 9 -4.95 14.74 -26.66
C PRO A 9 -6.22 13.87 -26.79
N ARG A 10 -6.10 12.54 -26.86
CA ARG A 10 -7.25 11.61 -27.02
C ARG A 10 -7.42 10.60 -25.89
N ASP A 11 -6.39 10.31 -25.09
CA ASP A 11 -6.49 9.26 -24.07
C ASP A 11 -5.87 9.74 -22.74
N PHE A 12 -6.70 9.90 -21.71
CA PHE A 12 -6.24 10.14 -20.35
C PHE A 12 -5.90 8.80 -19.71
N ILE A 13 -4.70 8.67 -19.15
CA ILE A 13 -4.31 7.50 -18.38
C ILE A 13 -4.60 7.79 -16.91
N GLU A 14 -5.45 6.96 -16.28
CA GLU A 14 -5.68 6.99 -14.85
C GLU A 14 -4.58 6.18 -14.15
N LEU A 15 -3.83 6.83 -13.26
CA LEU A 15 -2.86 6.17 -12.40
C LEU A 15 -3.45 5.93 -11.01
N ASN A 16 -3.21 4.73 -10.51
CA ASN A 16 -3.50 4.34 -9.14
C ASN A 16 -2.18 4.07 -8.40
N THR A 17 -2.14 4.39 -7.11
CA THR A 17 -0.95 4.22 -6.28
C THR A 17 -0.99 2.87 -5.58
N TYR A 18 0.12 2.14 -5.64
CA TYR A 18 0.28 0.82 -5.06
C TYR A 18 1.50 0.73 -4.14
N ILE A 19 1.49 -0.26 -3.27
CA ILE A 19 2.59 -0.55 -2.34
C ILE A 19 2.66 -2.05 -2.04
N LEU A 20 3.87 -2.54 -1.73
CA LEU A 20 4.07 -3.90 -1.26
C LEU A 20 4.01 -3.94 0.26
N VAL A 21 3.22 -4.88 0.79
CA VAL A 21 3.06 -5.12 2.23
C VAL A 21 3.48 -6.55 2.57
N LYS A 22 4.11 -6.72 3.73
CA LYS A 22 4.43 -8.02 4.33
C LYS A 22 3.58 -8.22 5.58
N HIS A 23 2.88 -9.35 5.66
CA HIS A 23 2.13 -9.72 6.86
C HIS A 23 3.04 -10.39 7.90
N GLU A 24 2.78 -10.21 9.20
CA GLU A 24 3.64 -10.67 10.31
C GLU A 24 4.04 -12.15 10.22
N ASN A 25 3.09 -13.01 9.81
CA ASN A 25 3.29 -14.46 9.72
C ASN A 25 3.55 -14.97 8.29
N ASN A 26 3.91 -14.10 7.36
CA ASN A 26 4.12 -14.47 5.96
C ASN A 26 5.35 -13.79 5.36
N ASN A 27 6.26 -14.58 4.78
CA ASN A 27 7.44 -14.06 4.09
C ASN A 27 7.15 -13.53 2.68
N LYS A 28 5.95 -13.77 2.15
CA LYS A 28 5.54 -13.22 0.85
C LYS A 28 5.20 -11.73 0.97
N LYS A 29 5.51 -11.00 -0.10
CA LYS A 29 5.09 -9.61 -0.30
C LYS A 29 3.81 -9.62 -1.12
N PHE A 30 2.86 -8.80 -0.73
CA PHE A 30 1.56 -8.69 -1.38
C PHE A 30 1.36 -7.26 -1.86
N LEU A 31 0.83 -7.11 -3.06
CA LEU A 31 0.50 -5.82 -3.64
C LEU A 31 -0.85 -5.33 -3.10
N PHE A 32 -0.88 -4.09 -2.64
CA PHE A 32 -2.10 -3.41 -2.25
C PHE A 32 -2.20 -2.03 -2.91
N GLU A 33 -3.42 -1.62 -3.24
CA GLU A 33 -3.74 -0.26 -3.67
C GLU A 33 -3.85 0.64 -2.43
N ILE A 34 -3.29 1.84 -2.54
CA ILE A 34 -3.45 2.92 -1.56
C ILE A 34 -4.66 3.75 -1.99
N PRO A 35 -5.75 3.79 -1.19
CA PRO A 35 -6.89 4.63 -1.50
C PRO A 35 -6.52 6.11 -1.54
N ASN A 36 -7.22 6.86 -2.40
CA ASN A 36 -7.08 8.31 -2.48
C ASN A 36 -7.21 8.98 -1.09
N GLY A 37 -6.21 9.76 -0.70
CA GLY A 37 -6.22 10.51 0.57
C GLY A 37 -5.58 9.77 1.74
N LEU A 38 -5.13 8.52 1.55
CA LEU A 38 -4.29 7.82 2.51
C LEU A 38 -2.82 7.96 2.12
N GLU A 39 -1.97 8.34 3.08
CA GLU A 39 -0.52 8.40 2.91
C GLU A 39 0.13 7.25 3.69
N VAL A 40 0.82 6.38 2.96
CA VAL A 40 1.58 5.24 3.50
C VAL A 40 2.96 5.28 2.88
N ILE A 41 4.01 5.11 3.68
CA ILE A 41 5.39 5.02 3.21
C ILE A 41 6.05 3.72 3.68
N TYR A 42 7.25 3.46 3.16
CA TYR A 42 8.06 2.32 3.62
C TYR A 42 8.22 2.33 5.14
N GLY A 43 7.99 1.18 5.77
CA GLY A 43 8.12 1.00 7.22
C GLY A 43 6.86 1.28 8.03
N ASP A 44 5.83 1.87 7.43
CA ASP A 44 4.54 2.07 8.12
C ASP A 44 3.84 0.74 8.38
N ASP A 45 3.22 0.62 9.55
CA ASP A 45 2.26 -0.45 9.82
C ASP A 45 0.90 -0.08 9.24
N VAL A 46 0.24 -1.05 8.62
CA VAL A 46 -1.01 -0.88 7.89
C VAL A 46 -2.00 -2.00 8.20
N LEU A 47 -3.28 -1.67 8.09
CA LEU A 47 -4.37 -2.62 8.04
C LEU A 47 -4.81 -2.80 6.59
N CYS A 48 -4.77 -4.03 6.08
CA CYS A 48 -5.16 -4.35 4.71
C CYS A 48 -6.46 -5.15 4.66
N ASP A 49 -7.32 -4.89 3.68
CA ASP A 49 -8.41 -5.80 3.33
C ASP A 49 -7.80 -6.99 2.58
N THR A 50 -8.03 -8.22 3.02
CA THR A 50 -7.57 -9.41 2.29
C THR A 50 -8.74 -10.32 1.93
N ILE A 51 -8.50 -11.30 1.07
CA ILE A 51 -9.50 -12.33 0.74
C ILE A 51 -9.97 -13.15 1.96
N LYS A 52 -9.22 -13.12 3.08
CA LYS A 52 -9.54 -13.81 4.33
C LYS A 52 -10.04 -12.85 5.43
N GLY A 53 -10.36 -11.61 5.08
CA GLY A 53 -10.68 -10.55 6.02
C GLY A 53 -9.50 -9.62 6.29
N GLU A 54 -9.65 -8.71 7.25
CA GLU A 54 -8.65 -7.69 7.54
C GLU A 54 -7.40 -8.30 8.15
N THR A 55 -6.22 -7.82 7.77
CA THR A 55 -4.95 -8.33 8.27
C THR A 55 -3.92 -7.21 8.38
N ARG A 56 -3.17 -7.21 9.49
CA ARG A 56 -2.06 -6.28 9.69
C ARG A 56 -0.85 -6.64 8.85
N GLY A 57 -0.06 -5.65 8.49
CA GLY A 57 1.24 -5.84 7.86
C GLY A 57 2.04 -4.57 7.89
N SER A 58 3.29 -4.68 7.45
CA SER A 58 4.20 -3.54 7.35
C SER A 58 4.51 -3.27 5.88
N ALA A 59 4.53 -1.99 5.51
CA ALA A 59 4.92 -1.54 4.19
C ALA A 59 6.41 -1.84 3.94
N VAL A 60 6.71 -2.59 2.87
CA VAL A 60 8.06 -3.05 2.51
C VAL A 60 8.55 -2.51 1.17
N SER A 61 7.84 -1.54 0.60
CA SER A 61 8.30 -0.72 -0.53
C SER A 61 7.88 0.74 -0.33
N TYR A 62 8.45 1.65 -1.12
CA TYR A 62 7.83 2.96 -1.32
C TYR A 62 6.60 2.84 -2.21
N PRO A 63 5.63 3.77 -2.12
CA PRO A 63 4.50 3.84 -3.04
C PRO A 63 4.97 4.08 -4.49
N PHE A 64 4.27 3.48 -5.45
CA PHE A 64 4.50 3.69 -6.88
C PHE A 64 3.18 3.70 -7.65
N ASP A 65 3.14 4.46 -8.72
CA ASP A 65 1.95 4.63 -9.54
C ASP A 65 1.96 3.68 -10.73
N LEU A 66 0.84 3.00 -10.98
CA LEU A 66 0.62 2.17 -12.16
C LEU A 66 -0.72 2.50 -12.80
N ASP A 67 -0.76 2.44 -14.13
CA ASP A 67 -2.02 2.35 -14.87
C ASP A 67 -2.54 0.90 -14.90
N ASP A 68 -3.78 0.73 -15.32
CA ASP A 68 -4.42 -0.60 -15.38
C ASP A 68 -3.72 -1.57 -16.34
N ASN A 69 -3.14 -1.09 -17.44
CA ASN A 69 -2.47 -1.94 -18.42
C ASN A 69 -1.13 -2.47 -17.85
N ALA A 70 -0.34 -1.60 -17.22
CA ALA A 70 0.88 -1.96 -16.52
C ALA A 70 0.58 -2.94 -15.37
N LEU A 71 -0.48 -2.68 -14.59
CA LEU A 71 -0.92 -3.57 -13.53
C LEU A 71 -1.32 -4.96 -14.06
N HIS A 72 -2.07 -5.00 -15.17
CA HIS A 72 -2.44 -6.25 -15.83
C HIS A 72 -1.22 -7.05 -16.29
N GLN A 73 -0.22 -6.40 -16.90
CA GLN A 73 1.01 -7.06 -17.34
C GLN A 73 1.88 -7.56 -16.17
N LEU A 74 1.86 -6.85 -15.04
CA LEU A 74 2.64 -7.21 -13.86
C LEU A 74 1.97 -8.27 -12.96
N ARG A 75 0.71 -8.64 -13.25
CA ARG A 75 -0.06 -9.60 -12.44
C ARG A 75 0.69 -10.90 -12.17
N ASP A 76 1.20 -11.54 -13.22
CA ASP A 76 1.86 -12.84 -13.12
C ASP A 76 3.24 -12.72 -12.46
N LEU A 77 3.92 -11.58 -12.63
CA LEU A 77 5.22 -11.31 -12.03
C LEU A 77 5.13 -11.06 -10.52
N LEU A 78 4.12 -10.29 -10.10
CA LEU A 78 3.93 -9.88 -8.71
C LEU A 78 3.07 -10.87 -7.91
N GLY A 79 2.34 -11.76 -8.59
CA GLY A 79 1.60 -12.86 -7.97
C GLY A 79 0.43 -12.42 -7.08
N PHE A 80 -0.18 -11.26 -7.36
CA PHE A 80 -1.29 -10.73 -6.57
C PHE A 80 -2.66 -11.22 -7.10
N TYR A 81 -3.68 -11.12 -6.24
CA TYR A 81 -5.06 -11.44 -6.60
C TYR A 81 -5.74 -10.28 -7.32
N TRP A 82 -6.52 -10.59 -8.36
CA TRP A 82 -7.35 -9.61 -9.07
C TRP A 82 -8.81 -9.67 -8.60
N PRO A 83 -9.49 -8.53 -8.31
CA PRO A 83 -8.94 -7.17 -8.29
C PRO A 83 -7.96 -6.96 -7.12
N VAL A 84 -7.03 -6.01 -7.28
CA VAL A 84 -6.07 -5.66 -6.22
C VAL A 84 -6.82 -5.20 -4.98
N LYS A 85 -6.40 -5.71 -3.83
CA LYS A 85 -6.97 -5.35 -2.55
C LYS A 85 -6.40 -4.04 -2.01
N LYS A 86 -7.11 -3.41 -1.09
CA LYS A 86 -6.80 -2.04 -0.62
C LYS A 86 -6.23 -2.04 0.78
N ILE A 87 -5.42 -1.02 1.06
CA ILE A 87 -5.12 -0.63 2.44
C ILE A 87 -6.37 0.06 3.01
N ILE A 88 -6.77 -0.36 4.20
CA ILE A 88 -7.91 0.20 4.93
C ILE A 88 -7.44 1.42 5.75
N ALA A 89 -6.33 1.27 6.47
CA ALA A 89 -5.80 2.31 7.34
C ALA A 89 -4.30 2.17 7.56
N LYS A 90 -3.65 3.31 7.85
CA LYS A 90 -2.33 3.35 8.49
C LYS A 90 -2.51 3.20 9.99
N LEU A 91 -1.71 2.34 10.61
CA LEU A 91 -1.72 2.09 12.05
C LEU A 91 -0.66 2.99 12.69
N GLU A 92 -1.09 3.90 13.56
CA GLU A 92 -0.15 4.63 14.40
C GLU A 92 0.21 3.76 15.60
N MET A 93 1.48 3.43 15.76
CA MET A 93 1.96 2.98 17.06
C MET A 93 1.89 4.19 18.01
N PRO A 94 1.31 4.04 19.22
CA PRO A 94 1.41 5.10 20.20
C PRO A 94 2.90 5.38 20.40
N LYS A 95 3.30 6.65 20.26
CA LYS A 95 4.64 7.07 20.67
C LYS A 95 4.81 6.56 22.10
N LYS A 96 5.81 5.71 22.34
CA LYS A 96 6.27 5.49 23.71
C LYS A 96 6.63 6.87 24.24
N GLU A 97 5.80 7.40 25.13
CA GLU A 97 6.25 8.46 26.02
C GLU A 97 7.46 7.88 26.74
N ILE A 98 8.62 8.45 26.42
CA ILE A 98 9.83 8.19 27.18
C ILE A 98 9.55 8.94 28.47
N ASP A 99 9.14 8.24 29.52
CA ASP A 99 9.10 8.80 30.87
C ASP A 99 10.55 9.17 31.22
N GLU A 100 10.89 10.45 31.05
CA GLU A 100 12.19 11.02 31.44
C GLU A 100 12.34 11.17 32.97
N ASP A 101 11.37 10.68 33.76
CA ASP A 101 11.34 10.78 35.22
C ASP A 101 11.60 9.44 35.95
N LEU A 102 12.63 8.70 35.53
CA LEU A 102 13.20 7.64 36.39
C LEU A 102 14.38 8.22 37.19
N PRO A 103 14.19 8.57 38.48
CA PRO A 103 15.32 8.89 39.34
C PRO A 103 16.20 7.65 39.51
N PHE A 104 17.49 7.82 39.27
CA PHE A 104 18.55 6.83 39.53
C PHE A 104 18.60 6.40 41.00
#